data_AF-A0A7C4EHK4-F1
#
_entry.id   AF-A0A7C4EHK4-F1
#
_cell.length_a   1.000
_cell.length_b   1.000
_cell.length_c   1.000
_cell.angle_alpha   90.00
_cell.angle_beta   90.00
_cell.angle_gamma   90.00
#
_symmetry.space_group_name_H-M   'P 1'
#
loop_
_entity.id
_entity.type
_entity.pdbx_description
1 polymer ?
#
loop_
_entity_poly.entity_id
_entity_poly.type
_entity_poly.pdbx_seq_one_letter_code
_entity_poly.pdbx_strand_id
1 'polypeptide(L)'
;MQANGILKPGRRGVLWLAAVLWVVGGSTLAVALGGSLDYRAGLRNSSGGFATLTVALPIAAIWLACCFGQVALLAYFLARPTRSGTRFVAGVLCLLTFAWGPIIGLLRVLPGDSYVLGFGRWTQADVDARAIRAWCAAQPPVTVATPVPAAAWPPSIASLAPAGVVLLPGNAGVVLEWGRLAAWGDSRKVCILATPATAPPAEYHYQWVSVAPGIHVAQQDPG
;
A
#
# COMPACT_ATOMS: atom_id res chain seq x y z
N MET A 1 -32.48 -46.82 12.42
CA MET A 1 -31.32 -46.10 11.87
C MET A 1 -31.83 -45.03 10.91
N GLN A 2 -31.85 -43.76 11.34
CA GLN A 2 -32.27 -42.63 10.51
C GLN A 2 -31.10 -42.25 9.60
N ALA A 3 -31.34 -42.27 8.28
CA ALA A 3 -30.38 -41.79 7.30
C ALA A 3 -30.28 -40.27 7.42
N ASN A 4 -29.09 -39.78 7.77
CA ASN A 4 -28.74 -38.36 7.71
C ASN A 4 -29.03 -37.83 6.31
N GLY A 5 -30.11 -37.06 6.17
CA GLY A 5 -30.46 -36.34 4.97
C GLY A 5 -29.42 -35.24 4.72
N ILE A 6 -28.36 -35.57 3.99
CA ILE A 6 -27.45 -34.56 3.43
C ILE A 6 -28.29 -33.73 2.47
N LEU A 7 -28.65 -32.52 2.92
CA LEU A 7 -29.36 -31.52 2.13
C LEU A 7 -28.61 -31.32 0.81
N LYS A 8 -29.11 -31.90 -0.28
CA LYS A 8 -28.58 -31.64 -1.62
C LYS A 8 -28.90 -30.17 -1.92
N PRO A 9 -27.89 -29.30 -2.09
CA PRO A 9 -28.15 -27.90 -2.39
C PRO A 9 -28.95 -27.82 -3.70
N GLY A 10 -30.12 -27.18 -3.64
CA GLY A 10 -30.94 -26.96 -4.83
C GLY A 10 -30.17 -26.15 -5.87
N ARG A 11 -30.52 -26.30 -7.17
CA ARG A 11 -29.88 -25.60 -8.30
C ARG A 11 -29.68 -24.09 -8.08
N ARG A 12 -30.63 -23.45 -7.40
CA ARG A 12 -30.57 -22.02 -7.02
C ARG A 12 -29.44 -21.75 -6.02
N GLY A 13 -29.24 -22.61 -5.02
CA GLY A 13 -28.18 -22.46 -4.01
C GLY A 13 -26.77 -22.56 -4.61
N VAL A 14 -26.59 -23.41 -5.61
CA VAL A 14 -25.31 -23.57 -6.32
C VAL A 14 -24.94 -22.33 -7.14
N LEU A 15 -25.93 -21.70 -7.79
CA LEU A 15 -25.74 -20.44 -8.52
C LEU A 15 -25.49 -19.26 -7.59
N TRP A 16 -26.19 -19.19 -6.47
CA TRP A 16 -25.92 -18.18 -5.43
C TRP A 16 -24.51 -18.30 -4.86
N LEU A 17 -24.03 -19.52 -4.60
CA LEU A 17 -22.66 -19.75 -4.14
C LEU A 17 -21.64 -19.26 -5.18
N ALA A 18 -21.85 -19.55 -6.46
CA ALA A 18 -20.98 -19.08 -7.54
C ALA A 18 -20.94 -17.54 -7.63
N ALA A 19 -22.10 -16.88 -7.50
CA ALA A 19 -22.20 -15.42 -7.49
C ALA A 19 -21.49 -14.81 -6.27
N VAL A 20 -21.66 -15.39 -5.08
CA VAL A 20 -20.96 -14.96 -3.86
C VAL A 20 -19.45 -15.11 -4.00
N LEU A 21 -18.97 -16.25 -4.51
CA LEU A 21 -17.53 -16.46 -4.75
C LEU A 21 -16.97 -15.48 -5.79
N TRP A 22 -17.76 -15.11 -6.80
CA TRP A 22 -17.36 -14.11 -7.79
C TRP A 22 -17.29 -12.70 -7.19
N VAL A 23 -18.30 -12.29 -6.42
CA VAL A 23 -18.32 -11.00 -5.74
C VAL A 23 -17.17 -10.92 -4.73
N VAL A 24 -16.98 -11.93 -3.90
CA VAL A 24 -15.89 -11.98 -2.90
C VAL A 24 -14.53 -12.01 -3.60
N GLY A 25 -14.31 -12.90 -4.57
CA GLY A 25 -13.05 -12.96 -5.31
C GLY A 25 -12.72 -11.67 -6.05
N GLY A 26 -13.72 -11.08 -6.73
CA GLY A 26 -13.57 -9.83 -7.47
C GLY A 26 -13.31 -8.62 -6.56
N SER A 27 -14.02 -8.51 -5.44
CA SER A 27 -13.81 -7.42 -4.47
C SER A 27 -12.49 -7.56 -3.71
N THR A 28 -12.08 -8.79 -3.36
CA THR A 28 -10.78 -9.04 -2.71
C THR A 28 -9.61 -8.69 -3.65
N LEU A 29 -9.77 -9.00 -4.94
CA LEU A 29 -8.81 -8.66 -5.98
C LEU A 29 -8.80 -7.15 -6.27
N ALA A 30 -9.97 -6.49 -6.28
CA ALA A 30 -10.08 -5.03 -6.42
C ALA A 30 -9.42 -4.28 -5.24
N VAL A 31 -9.56 -4.78 -4.00
CA VAL A 31 -8.84 -4.25 -2.83
C VAL A 31 -7.33 -4.43 -2.99
N ALA A 32 -6.89 -5.61 -3.45
CA ALA A 32 -5.47 -5.89 -3.67
C ALA A 32 -4.82 -5.00 -4.75
N LEU A 33 -5.62 -4.39 -5.63
CA LEU A 33 -5.14 -3.79 -6.88
C LEU A 33 -5.54 -2.33 -7.08
N GLY A 34 -6.52 -1.81 -6.34
CA GLY A 34 -6.91 -0.39 -6.36
C GLY A 34 -5.97 0.56 -5.62
N GLY A 35 -4.71 0.15 -5.40
CA GLY A 35 -3.72 0.93 -4.64
C GLY A 35 -4.05 1.10 -3.14
N SER A 36 -5.03 0.36 -2.61
CA SER A 36 -5.35 0.38 -1.17
C SER A 36 -4.23 -0.19 -0.30
N LEU A 37 -3.31 -0.96 -0.91
CA LEU A 37 -2.07 -1.45 -0.33
C LEU A 37 -0.91 -0.46 -0.47
N ASP A 38 -0.87 0.31 -1.56
CA ASP A 38 0.08 1.42 -1.77
C ASP A 38 -0.15 2.52 -0.70
N TYR A 39 -1.42 2.74 -0.41
CA TYR A 39 -2.01 3.47 0.71
C TYR A 39 -1.72 2.87 2.10
N ARG A 40 -1.53 1.55 2.23
CA ARG A 40 -1.10 0.88 3.50
C ARG A 40 0.42 0.78 3.68
N ALA A 41 1.20 1.09 2.65
CA ALA A 41 2.66 1.00 2.65
C ALA A 41 3.35 2.32 3.04
N GLY A 42 2.78 3.49 2.71
CA GLY A 42 3.08 4.73 3.43
C GLY A 42 2.78 4.61 4.94
N LEU A 43 1.76 3.80 5.27
CA LEU A 43 1.30 3.40 6.61
C LEU A 43 2.30 2.55 7.42
N ARG A 44 3.48 2.25 6.88
CA ARG A 44 4.54 1.49 7.57
C ARG A 44 5.76 2.34 7.86
N ASN A 45 5.61 3.50 8.49
CA ASN A 45 6.71 4.21 9.13
C ASN A 45 7.10 3.62 10.51
N SER A 46 6.72 2.36 10.86
CA SER A 46 7.01 1.84 12.23
C SER A 46 7.35 0.36 12.46
N SER A 47 7.07 -0.65 11.61
CA SER A 47 7.43 -2.05 11.98
C SER A 47 7.51 -3.05 10.81
N GLY A 48 8.69 -3.62 10.56
CA GLY A 48 9.15 -4.25 9.30
C GLY A 48 8.47 -5.54 8.79
N GLY A 49 8.65 -5.82 7.48
CA GLY A 49 8.27 -7.03 6.71
C GLY A 49 6.84 -7.62 6.83
N PHE A 50 6.43 -8.00 8.03
CA PHE A 50 5.27 -8.83 8.39
C PHE A 50 3.87 -8.34 8.00
N ALA A 51 3.53 -7.05 8.17
CA ALA A 51 2.19 -6.51 7.89
C ALA A 51 1.73 -6.68 6.43
N THR A 52 2.66 -6.64 5.48
CA THR A 52 2.34 -6.86 4.06
C THR A 52 1.98 -8.32 3.80
N LEU A 53 2.72 -9.26 4.40
CA LEU A 53 2.43 -10.69 4.29
C LEU A 53 1.14 -11.08 5.00
N THR A 54 0.84 -10.49 6.17
CA THR A 54 -0.39 -10.80 6.91
C THR A 54 -1.67 -10.30 6.25
N VAL A 55 -1.61 -9.29 5.37
CA VAL A 55 -2.77 -8.83 4.61
C VAL A 55 -2.82 -9.44 3.20
N ALA A 56 -1.67 -9.59 2.54
CA ALA A 56 -1.62 -10.13 1.19
C ALA A 56 -1.87 -11.65 1.14
N LEU A 57 -1.37 -12.42 2.13
CA LEU A 57 -1.57 -13.88 2.15
C LEU A 57 -3.05 -14.28 2.32
N PRO A 58 -3.85 -13.68 3.23
CA PRO A 58 -5.28 -13.99 3.31
C PRO A 58 -6.04 -13.58 2.06
N ILE A 59 -5.71 -12.44 1.46
CA ILE A 59 -6.31 -11.97 0.21
C ILE A 59 -6.04 -12.96 -0.93
N ALA A 60 -4.79 -13.40 -1.08
CA ALA A 60 -4.41 -14.41 -2.07
C ALA A 60 -5.05 -15.77 -1.78
N ALA A 61 -5.13 -16.18 -0.51
CA ALA A 61 -5.76 -17.43 -0.10
C ALA A 61 -7.27 -17.42 -0.36
N ILE A 62 -7.97 -16.32 -0.08
CA ILE A 62 -9.39 -16.13 -0.38
C ILE A 62 -9.62 -16.17 -1.89
N TRP A 63 -8.78 -15.50 -2.67
CA TRP A 63 -8.88 -15.52 -4.13
C TRP A 63 -8.66 -16.93 -4.69
N LEU A 64 -7.61 -17.64 -4.26
CA LEU A 64 -7.35 -19.02 -4.64
C LEU A 64 -8.50 -19.95 -4.25
N ALA A 65 -9.05 -19.81 -3.04
CA ALA A 65 -10.20 -20.58 -2.58
C ALA A 65 -11.44 -20.33 -3.46
N CYS A 66 -11.65 -19.09 -3.92
CA CYS A 66 -12.71 -18.76 -4.88
C CYS A 66 -12.48 -19.43 -6.23
N CYS A 67 -11.24 -19.42 -6.74
CA CYS A 67 -10.88 -20.11 -7.99
C CYS A 67 -11.13 -21.62 -7.88
N PHE A 68 -10.67 -22.27 -6.81
CA PHE A 68 -10.91 -23.70 -6.57
C PHE A 68 -12.41 -24.02 -6.43
N GLY A 69 -13.17 -23.18 -5.72
CA GLY A 69 -14.62 -23.31 -5.59
C GLY A 69 -15.33 -23.22 -6.94
N GLN A 70 -14.91 -22.31 -7.82
CA GLN A 70 -15.46 -22.17 -9.16
C GLN A 70 -15.10 -23.34 -10.08
N VAL A 71 -13.87 -23.88 -9.98
CA VAL A 71 -13.48 -25.09 -10.72
C VAL A 71 -14.29 -26.30 -10.26
N ALA A 72 -14.50 -26.46 -8.94
CA ALA A 72 -15.33 -27.52 -8.40
C ALA A 72 -16.80 -27.40 -8.83
N LEU A 73 -17.33 -26.18 -8.87
CA LEU A 73 -18.66 -25.87 -9.39
C LEU A 73 -18.78 -26.21 -10.89
N LEU A 74 -17.79 -25.83 -11.69
CA LEU A 74 -17.74 -26.14 -13.11
C LEU A 74 -17.70 -27.66 -13.35
N ALA A 75 -16.85 -28.39 -12.62
CA ALA A 75 -16.77 -29.84 -12.68
C ALA A 75 -18.10 -30.50 -12.30
N TYR A 76 -18.78 -30.00 -11.27
CA TYR A 76 -20.11 -30.47 -10.88
C TYR A 76 -21.18 -30.26 -11.98
N PHE A 77 -21.17 -29.11 -12.65
CA PHE A 77 -22.09 -28.83 -13.77
C PHE A 77 -21.77 -29.63 -15.04
N LEU A 78 -20.50 -29.96 -15.27
CA LEU A 78 -20.08 -30.84 -16.37
C LEU A 78 -20.49 -32.29 -16.11
N ALA A 79 -20.37 -32.76 -14.87
CA ALA A 79 -20.71 -34.13 -14.48
C ALA A 79 -22.23 -34.42 -14.46
N ARG A 80 -23.09 -33.39 -14.42
CA ARG A 80 -24.56 -33.56 -14.39
C ARG A 80 -25.22 -33.15 -15.69
N PRO A 81 -26.34 -33.79 -16.09
CA PRO A 81 -27.17 -33.34 -17.20
C PRO A 81 -27.89 -32.05 -16.81
N THR A 82 -27.22 -30.92 -17.00
CA THR A 82 -27.75 -29.58 -16.80
C THR A 82 -28.05 -28.91 -18.13
N ARG A 83 -29.00 -27.98 -18.14
CA ARG A 83 -29.33 -27.22 -19.35
C ARG A 83 -28.07 -26.51 -19.87
N SER A 84 -27.88 -26.50 -21.19
CA SER A 84 -26.74 -25.89 -21.89
C SER A 84 -26.38 -24.50 -21.34
N GLY A 85 -27.39 -23.63 -21.17
CA GLY A 85 -27.17 -22.27 -20.66
C GLY A 85 -26.56 -22.18 -19.26
N THR A 86 -26.82 -23.13 -18.36
CA THR A 86 -26.24 -23.11 -17.01
C THR A 86 -24.75 -23.46 -17.03
N ARG A 87 -24.34 -24.37 -17.93
CA ARG A 87 -22.92 -24.73 -18.12
C ARG A 87 -22.16 -23.57 -18.76
N PHE A 88 -22.77 -22.90 -19.73
CA PHE A 88 -22.21 -21.72 -20.37
C PHE A 88 -21.96 -20.59 -19.35
N VAL A 89 -22.96 -20.25 -18.54
CA VAL A 89 -22.80 -19.21 -17.50
C VAL A 89 -21.72 -19.58 -16.48
N ALA A 90 -21.68 -20.82 -16.01
CA ALA A 90 -20.64 -21.27 -15.07
C ALA A 90 -19.23 -21.22 -15.69
N GLY A 91 -19.10 -21.62 -16.97
CA GLY A 91 -17.83 -21.55 -17.71
C GLY A 91 -17.36 -20.12 -17.92
N VAL A 92 -18.26 -19.21 -18.29
CA VAL A 92 -17.96 -17.78 -18.46
C VAL A 92 -17.52 -17.14 -17.14
N LEU A 93 -18.23 -17.40 -16.03
CA LEU A 93 -17.83 -16.87 -14.71
C LEU A 93 -16.46 -17.40 -14.27
N CYS A 94 -16.17 -18.67 -14.55
CA CYS A 94 -14.86 -19.27 -14.28
C CYS A 94 -13.77 -18.59 -15.11
N LEU A 95 -13.97 -18.45 -16.42
CA LEU A 95 -13.02 -17.77 -17.32
C LEU A 95 -12.79 -16.32 -16.92
N LEU A 96 -13.86 -15.59 -16.57
CA LEU A 96 -13.74 -14.19 -16.13
C LEU A 96 -12.91 -14.08 -14.85
N THR A 97 -13.10 -14.96 -13.86
CA THR A 97 -12.31 -14.94 -12.61
C THR A 97 -10.83 -15.22 -12.86
N PHE A 98 -10.51 -16.15 -13.77
CA PHE A 98 -9.13 -16.46 -14.15
C PHE A 98 -8.49 -15.36 -15.01
N ALA A 99 -9.23 -14.77 -15.95
CA ALA A 99 -8.74 -13.71 -16.83
C ALA A 99 -8.52 -12.38 -16.08
N TRP A 100 -9.26 -12.14 -14.99
CA TRP A 100 -9.11 -10.93 -14.19
C TRP A 100 -7.73 -10.84 -13.51
N GLY A 101 -7.16 -11.96 -13.05
CA GLY A 101 -5.84 -11.97 -12.40
C GLY A 101 -4.71 -11.36 -13.25
N PRO A 102 -4.48 -11.86 -14.49
CA PRO A 102 -3.47 -11.33 -15.39
C PRO A 102 -3.74 -9.91 -15.88
N ILE A 103 -4.99 -9.59 -16.23
CA ILE A 103 -5.38 -8.25 -16.70
C ILE A 103 -5.05 -7.21 -15.63
N ILE A 104 -5.33 -7.52 -14.37
CA ILE A 104 -5.06 -6.57 -13.30
C ILE A 104 -3.59 -6.61 -12.88
N GLY A 105 -2.88 -7.72 -13.09
CA GLY A 105 -1.41 -7.76 -13.01
C GLY A 105 -0.74 -6.79 -13.97
N LEU A 106 -1.30 -6.62 -15.17
CA LEU A 106 -0.84 -5.66 -16.19
C LEU A 106 -1.21 -4.20 -15.89
N LEU A 107 -2.29 -3.97 -15.15
CA LEU A 107 -2.75 -2.63 -14.73
C LEU A 107 -2.07 -2.12 -13.45
N ARG A 108 -1.11 -2.87 -12.87
CA ARG A 108 -0.38 -2.42 -11.69
C ARG A 108 0.55 -1.26 -12.03
N VAL A 109 0.36 -0.15 -11.33
CA VAL A 109 1.39 0.89 -11.18
C VAL A 109 2.62 0.24 -10.52
N LEU A 110 3.82 0.61 -10.96
CA LEU A 110 5.04 0.06 -10.37
C LEU A 110 5.06 0.32 -8.85
N PRO A 111 5.49 -0.64 -8.01
CA PRO A 111 5.41 -0.55 -6.55
C PRO A 111 6.05 0.72 -5.97
N GLY A 112 7.11 1.24 -6.61
CA GLY A 112 7.79 2.48 -6.21
C GLY A 112 6.93 3.74 -6.38
N ASP A 113 6.30 3.91 -7.54
CA ASP A 113 5.45 5.09 -7.82
C ASP A 113 4.24 5.14 -6.91
N SER A 114 3.63 3.98 -6.72
CA SER A 114 2.53 3.73 -5.80
C SER A 114 2.90 4.07 -4.35
N TYR A 115 4.10 3.69 -3.93
CA TYR A 115 4.63 4.01 -2.60
C TYR A 115 4.84 5.51 -2.41
N VAL A 116 5.53 6.17 -3.34
CA VAL A 116 5.79 7.62 -3.30
C VAL A 116 4.47 8.39 -3.26
N LEU A 117 3.47 7.95 -4.01
CA LEU A 117 2.13 8.51 -4.00
C LEU A 117 1.41 8.32 -2.67
N GLY A 118 1.48 7.12 -2.07
CA GLY A 118 0.91 6.85 -0.74
C GLY A 118 1.61 7.64 0.37
N PHE A 119 2.94 7.71 0.33
CA PHE A 119 3.76 8.44 1.28
C PHE A 119 3.58 9.96 1.17
N GLY A 120 3.41 10.47 -0.06
CA GLY A 120 3.06 11.86 -0.30
C GLY A 120 1.69 12.24 0.26
N ARG A 121 0.67 11.38 0.08
CA ARG A 121 -0.67 11.59 0.66
C ARG A 121 -0.65 11.59 2.18
N TRP A 122 0.06 10.65 2.80
CA TRP A 122 0.27 10.63 4.25
C TRP A 122 0.97 11.90 4.73
N THR A 123 2.04 12.31 4.05
CA THR A 123 2.79 13.52 4.40
C THR A 123 1.88 14.75 4.37
N GLN A 124 1.03 14.89 3.36
CA GLN A 124 0.08 16.00 3.27
C GLN A 124 -0.98 15.99 4.38
N ALA A 125 -1.39 14.80 4.84
CA ALA A 125 -2.46 14.64 5.80
C ALA A 125 -1.99 14.81 7.26
N ASP A 126 -0.81 14.25 7.59
CA ASP A 126 -0.38 14.05 8.98
C ASP A 126 0.80 14.94 9.39
N VAL A 127 1.56 15.51 8.44
CA VAL A 127 2.74 16.31 8.76
C VAL A 127 2.38 17.79 8.84
N ASP A 128 2.45 18.36 10.05
CA ASP A 128 2.27 19.80 10.28
C ASP A 128 3.51 20.59 9.83
N ALA A 129 3.60 20.80 8.52
CA ALA A 129 4.69 21.56 7.91
C ALA A 129 4.76 23.01 8.40
N ARG A 130 3.64 23.60 8.87
CA ARG A 130 3.64 24.98 9.38
C ARG A 130 4.33 25.04 10.75
N ALA A 131 3.96 24.15 11.67
CA ALA A 131 4.61 24.07 12.98
C ALA A 131 6.09 23.72 12.84
N ILE A 132 6.42 22.79 11.93
CA ILE A 132 7.81 22.39 11.68
C ILE A 132 8.63 23.56 11.12
N ARG A 133 8.11 24.32 10.15
CA ARG A 133 8.78 25.52 9.63
C ARG A 133 9.01 26.58 10.70
N ALA A 134 8.00 26.81 11.55
CA ALA A 134 8.12 27.76 12.66
C ALA A 134 9.20 27.33 13.66
N TRP A 135 9.26 26.04 13.99
CA TRP A 135 10.31 25.48 14.83
C TRP A 135 11.70 25.62 14.19
N CYS A 136 11.86 25.32 12.90
CA CYS A 136 13.13 25.51 12.17
C CYS A 136 13.59 26.98 12.20
N ALA A 137 12.66 27.92 12.00
CA ALA A 137 12.97 29.35 12.04
C ALA A 137 13.43 29.83 13.42
N ALA A 138 13.00 29.15 14.49
CA ALA A 138 13.39 29.45 15.86
C ALA A 138 14.72 28.80 16.28
N GLN A 139 15.29 27.90 15.47
CA GLN A 139 16.58 27.27 15.78
C GLN A 139 17.74 28.23 15.54
N PRO A 140 18.85 28.11 16.28
CA PRO A 140 20.10 28.75 15.90
C PRO A 140 20.53 28.30 14.49
N PRO A 141 21.01 29.23 13.62
CA PRO A 141 21.42 28.88 12.27
C PRO A 141 22.60 27.90 12.31
N VAL A 142 22.42 26.75 11.68
CA VAL A 142 23.48 25.75 11.50
C VAL A 142 24.24 26.00 10.20
N THR A 143 25.56 25.79 10.20
CA THR A 143 26.40 25.96 9.00
C THR A 143 26.46 24.70 8.14
N VAL A 144 26.20 23.54 8.73
CA VAL A 144 26.19 22.23 8.07
C VAL A 144 24.92 21.48 8.45
N ALA A 145 24.51 20.51 7.61
CA ALA A 145 23.39 19.65 7.91
C ALA A 145 23.63 18.93 9.25
N THR A 146 22.79 19.20 10.25
CA THR A 146 23.06 18.83 11.65
C THR A 146 21.97 17.90 12.16
N PRO A 147 22.31 16.67 12.62
CA PRO A 147 21.36 15.80 13.29
C PRO A 147 20.84 16.43 14.58
N VAL A 148 19.53 16.38 14.77
CA VAL A 148 18.86 16.91 15.96
C VAL A 148 18.54 15.76 16.91
N PRO A 149 18.95 15.82 18.20
CA PRO A 149 18.67 14.76 19.16
C PRO A 149 17.16 14.66 19.45
N ALA A 150 16.68 13.44 19.69
CA ALA A 150 15.25 13.16 19.90
C ALA A 150 14.61 13.98 21.03
N ALA A 151 15.35 14.27 22.08
CA ALA A 151 14.88 15.09 23.19
C ALA A 151 14.58 16.56 22.81
N ALA A 152 15.13 17.04 21.70
CA ALA A 152 14.93 18.41 21.20
C ALA A 152 13.82 18.51 20.13
N TRP A 153 13.19 17.39 19.76
CA TRP A 153 12.17 17.40 18.73
C TRP A 153 10.88 18.06 19.25
N PRO A 154 10.27 18.97 18.48
CA PRO A 154 8.96 19.50 18.82
C PRO A 154 7.91 18.39 18.73
N PRO A 155 6.75 18.52 19.42
CA PRO A 155 5.69 17.52 19.37
C PRO A 155 5.22 17.17 17.95
N SER A 156 5.22 18.15 17.04
CA SER A 156 4.85 17.97 15.62
C SER A 156 5.79 17.04 14.84
N ILE A 157 7.03 16.86 15.30
CA ILE A 157 7.98 15.90 14.74
C ILE A 157 7.98 14.61 15.56
N ALA A 158 7.97 14.71 16.89
CA ALA A 158 8.03 13.55 17.78
C ALA A 158 6.84 12.60 17.57
N SER A 159 5.64 13.11 17.31
CA SER A 159 4.45 12.29 17.05
C SER A 159 4.54 11.44 15.77
N LEU A 160 5.39 11.84 14.83
CA LEU A 160 5.62 11.12 13.57
C LEU A 160 6.64 9.98 13.73
N ALA A 161 7.29 9.90 14.90
CA ALA A 161 8.30 8.91 15.26
C ALA A 161 9.35 8.63 14.16
N PRO A 162 10.03 9.67 13.61
CA PRO A 162 11.12 9.45 12.67
C PRO A 162 12.30 8.74 13.35
N ALA A 163 13.07 7.99 12.55
CA ALA A 163 14.34 7.41 13.00
C ALA A 163 15.43 8.47 13.16
N GLY A 164 15.37 9.55 12.37
CA GLY A 164 16.32 10.64 12.42
C GLY A 164 15.72 11.96 11.94
N VAL A 165 16.27 13.06 12.44
CA VAL A 165 15.89 14.43 12.08
C VAL A 165 17.17 15.21 11.82
N VAL A 166 17.26 15.88 10.68
CA VAL A 166 18.43 16.65 10.26
C VAL A 166 17.99 18.06 9.89
N LEU A 167 18.54 19.06 10.59
CA LEU A 167 18.32 20.47 10.26
C LEU A 167 19.26 20.88 9.11
N LEU A 168 18.72 21.57 8.11
CA LEU A 168 19.48 22.01 6.94
C LEU A 168 20.25 23.32 7.22
N PRO A 169 21.39 23.55 6.52
CA PRO A 169 22.18 24.78 6.66
C PRO A 169 21.36 26.05 6.54
N GLY A 170 21.67 27.06 7.36
CA GLY A 170 20.96 28.34 7.41
C GLY A 170 19.49 28.21 7.82
N ASN A 171 19.10 27.10 8.45
CA ASN A 171 17.71 26.74 8.75
C ASN A 171 16.82 26.71 7.50
N ALA A 172 17.39 26.34 6.35
CA ALA A 172 16.67 26.25 5.08
C ALA A 172 15.53 25.22 5.09
N GLY A 173 15.47 24.36 6.11
CA GLY A 173 14.44 23.35 6.29
C GLY A 173 14.90 22.24 7.22
N VAL A 174 14.13 21.15 7.23
CA VAL A 174 14.44 19.93 7.98
C VAL A 174 14.18 18.71 7.11
N VAL A 175 14.98 17.68 7.32
CA VAL A 175 14.79 16.34 6.74
C VAL A 175 14.43 15.38 7.87
N LEU A 176 13.29 14.72 7.73
CA LEU A 176 12.82 13.65 8.60
C LEU A 176 13.08 12.32 7.91
N GLU A 177 13.69 11.36 8.59
CA GLU A 177 14.09 10.07 8.03
C GLU A 177 13.39 8.90 8.74
N TRP A 178 12.94 7.91 7.98
CA TRP A 178 12.39 6.64 8.45
C TRP A 178 13.07 5.47 7.76
N GLY A 179 13.23 4.34 8.46
CA GLY A 179 13.90 3.15 7.94
C GLY A 179 15.28 2.94 8.59
N ARG A 180 16.13 2.11 7.97
CA ARG A 180 17.53 2.00 8.41
C ARG A 180 18.29 3.19 7.88
N LEU A 181 19.05 3.87 8.76
CA LEU A 181 19.90 5.00 8.40
C LEU A 181 20.63 4.72 7.08
N ALA A 182 20.69 5.71 6.18
CA ALA A 182 21.09 5.69 4.76
C ALA A 182 22.15 4.66 4.26
N ALA A 183 22.96 4.07 5.12
CA ALA A 183 23.96 3.05 4.79
C ALA A 183 23.41 1.63 4.51
N TRP A 184 22.12 1.34 4.74
CA TRP A 184 21.61 -0.05 4.74
C TRP A 184 20.44 -0.33 3.78
N GLY A 185 20.09 0.61 2.91
CA GLY A 185 18.96 0.51 1.97
C GLY A 185 17.59 0.70 2.65
N ASP A 186 16.57 1.05 1.87
CA ASP A 186 15.17 1.28 2.30
C ASP A 186 14.90 2.51 3.19
N SER A 187 15.79 3.50 3.19
CA SER A 187 15.54 4.76 3.88
C SER A 187 14.58 5.66 3.10
N ARG A 188 13.83 6.47 3.84
CA ARG A 188 12.73 7.30 3.34
C ARG A 188 12.87 8.65 3.99
N LYS A 189 12.64 9.70 3.21
CA LYS A 189 12.82 11.04 3.70
C LYS A 189 11.65 11.94 3.36
N VAL A 190 11.27 12.77 4.33
CA VAL A 190 10.42 13.94 4.11
C VAL A 190 11.28 15.17 4.33
N CYS A 191 11.41 16.00 3.31
CA CYS A 191 12.07 17.29 3.40
C CYS A 191 11.02 18.40 3.47
N ILE A 192 11.09 19.21 4.52
CA ILE A 192 10.22 20.37 4.72
C ILE A 192 11.10 21.60 4.67
N LEU A 193 10.98 22.33 3.58
CA LEU A 193 11.78 23.53 3.32
C LEU A 193 11.10 24.75 3.96
N ALA A 194 11.93 25.67 4.45
CA ALA A 194 11.50 26.95 5.00
C ALA A 194 10.80 27.80 3.92
N THR A 195 11.32 27.76 2.69
CA THR A 195 10.78 28.50 1.54
C THR A 195 10.36 27.53 0.43
N PRO A 196 9.15 27.67 -0.15
CA PRO A 196 8.67 26.77 -1.21
C PRO A 196 9.48 26.77 -2.51
N ALA A 197 10.24 27.84 -2.76
CA ALA A 197 11.06 28.00 -3.96
C ALA A 197 12.45 27.34 -3.85
N THR A 198 12.82 26.88 -2.67
CA THR A 198 14.12 26.23 -2.44
C THR A 198 14.06 24.79 -2.98
N ALA A 199 15.16 24.30 -3.55
CA ALA A 199 15.27 22.91 -3.95
C ALA A 199 15.62 22.04 -2.72
N PRO A 200 15.15 20.78 -2.65
CA PRO A 200 15.61 19.85 -1.63
C PRO A 200 17.10 19.54 -1.80
N PRO A 201 17.79 19.07 -0.75
CA PRO A 201 19.22 18.75 -0.82
C PRO A 201 19.50 17.68 -1.88
N ALA A 202 20.56 17.86 -2.67
CA ALA A 202 20.98 16.86 -3.63
C ALA A 202 21.57 15.65 -2.88
N GLU A 203 20.98 14.47 -3.07
CA GLU A 203 21.47 13.22 -2.49
C GLU A 203 21.51 12.15 -3.58
N TYR A 204 22.66 11.49 -3.75
CA TYR A 204 22.90 10.55 -4.85
C TYR A 204 21.96 9.34 -4.91
N HIS A 205 21.33 9.00 -3.79
CA HIS A 205 20.48 7.80 -3.69
C HIS A 205 18.99 8.11 -3.58
N TYR A 206 18.59 9.38 -3.66
CA TYR A 206 17.20 9.81 -3.44
C TYR A 206 16.70 10.66 -4.58
N GLN A 207 15.58 10.24 -5.17
CA GLN A 207 14.81 11.07 -6.08
C GLN A 207 13.72 11.79 -5.29
N TRP A 208 13.85 13.12 -5.17
CA TRP A 208 12.85 13.95 -4.50
C TRP A 208 11.64 14.19 -5.39
N VAL A 209 10.46 13.90 -4.86
CA VAL A 209 9.16 14.20 -5.48
C VAL A 209 8.48 15.29 -4.66
N SER A 210 8.12 16.39 -5.32
CA SER A 210 7.35 17.46 -4.69
C SER A 210 5.92 17.00 -4.47
N VAL A 211 5.45 17.08 -3.22
CA VAL A 211 4.08 16.71 -2.85
C VAL A 211 3.25 17.93 -2.47
N ALA A 212 3.88 18.99 -1.98
CA ALA A 212 3.25 20.27 -1.70
C ALA A 212 4.29 21.40 -1.75
N PRO A 213 3.90 22.68 -1.78
CA PRO A 213 4.86 23.79 -1.79
C PRO A 213 5.85 23.70 -0.63
N GLY A 214 7.13 23.44 -0.93
CA GLY A 214 8.22 23.27 0.03
C GLY A 214 8.13 21.98 0.87
N ILE A 215 7.45 20.94 0.38
CA ILE A 215 7.42 19.61 0.98
C ILE A 215 7.77 18.60 -0.12
N HIS A 216 8.83 17.84 0.14
CA HIS A 216 9.31 16.82 -0.79
C HIS A 216 9.41 15.49 -0.06
N VAL A 217 9.10 14.42 -0.77
CA VAL A 217 9.30 13.05 -0.29
C VAL A 217 10.31 12.35 -1.17
N ALA A 218 11.11 11.47 -0.58
CA ALA A 218 12.00 10.60 -1.33
C ALA A 218 12.05 9.21 -0.70
N GLN A 219 12.30 8.23 -1.55
CA GLN A 219 12.65 6.87 -1.17
C GLN A 219 14.03 6.58 -1.74
N GLN A 220 14.86 5.87 -0.97
CA GLN A 220 16.13 5.37 -1.45
C GLN A 220 15.90 4.28 -2.49
N ASP A 221 16.45 4.41 -3.69
CA ASP A 221 16.40 3.33 -4.67
C ASP A 221 17.20 2.13 -4.15
N PRO A 222 16.68 0.89 -4.26
CA PRO A 222 17.47 -0.31 -4.04
C PRO A 222 18.51 -0.39 -5.16
N GLY A 223 19.73 0.08 -4.88
CA GLY A 223 20.88 -0.04 -5.78
C GLY A 223 21.28 -1.47 -6.08
#